data_AF-A0AAV5C6N5-F1
#
_entry.id   AF-A0AAV5C6N5-F1
#
_cell.length_a   1.000
_cell.length_b   1.000
_cell.length_c   1.000
_cell.angle_alpha   90.00
_cell.angle_beta   90.00
_cell.angle_gamma   90.00
#
_symmetry.space_group_name_H-M   'P 1'
#
loop_
_entity.id
_entity.type
_entity.pdbx_description
1 polymer ?
#
loop_
_entity_poly.entity_id
_entity_poly.type
_entity_poly.pdbx_seq_one_letter_code
_entity_poly.pdbx_strand_id
1 'polypeptide(L)'
;MTAGIDVSAAFGEMVMCSATSDVVTKKMCYLYVGAHARAHPDLALLTINFLQRDCRDQDPTIRGLALRSLCSLRVPNLVEYLVTPLTTGLKDPSAYVRMIDRCSWCCQTVSHICYRLS
;
A
#
# COMPACT_ATOMS: atom_id res chain seq x y z
N MET A 1 -7.18 17.93 2.77
CA MET A 1 -8.48 18.03 2.07
C MET A 1 -9.41 17.02 2.70
N THR A 2 -10.20 17.45 3.68
CA THR A 2 -11.26 16.65 4.29
C THR A 2 -12.33 17.63 4.76
N ALA A 3 -13.30 17.90 3.89
CA ALA A 3 -14.63 18.26 4.37
C ALA A 3 -15.12 17.03 5.13
N GLY A 4 -15.58 17.18 6.37
CA GLY A 4 -15.97 16.09 7.29
C GLY A 4 -17.23 15.33 6.83
N ILE A 5 -17.19 14.80 5.61
CA ILE A 5 -18.22 13.96 5.00
C ILE A 5 -17.78 12.52 5.21
N ASP A 6 -18.62 11.72 5.85
CA ASP A 6 -18.39 10.28 6.05
C ASP A 6 -18.49 9.53 4.71
N VAL A 7 -17.36 9.38 4.04
CA VAL A 7 -17.27 8.63 2.78
C VAL A 7 -17.19 7.10 3.01
N SER A 8 -17.34 6.66 4.27
CA SER A 8 -17.26 5.26 4.71
C SER A 8 -18.21 4.33 3.94
N ALA A 9 -19.34 4.82 3.46
CA ALA A 9 -20.29 4.04 2.64
C ALA A 9 -19.72 3.64 1.27
N ALA A 10 -18.83 4.45 0.68
CA ALA A 10 -18.22 4.17 -0.63
C ALA A 10 -17.00 3.24 -0.53
N PHE A 11 -16.65 2.74 0.67
CA PHE A 11 -15.43 1.95 0.85
C PHE A 11 -15.43 0.65 0.04
N GLY A 12 -16.59 -0.03 -0.06
CA GLY A 12 -16.73 -1.23 -0.87
C GLY A 12 -16.51 -0.98 -2.37
N GLU A 13 -17.09 0.10 -2.89
CA GLU A 13 -16.90 0.51 -4.29
C GLU A 13 -15.45 0.90 -4.58
N MET A 14 -14.80 1.62 -3.66
CA MET A 14 -13.40 2.01 -3.79
C MET A 14 -12.45 0.80 -3.81
N VAL A 15 -12.74 -0.25 -3.04
CA VAL A 15 -11.99 -1.51 -3.10
C VAL A 15 -12.23 -2.21 -4.45
N MET A 16 -13.46 -2.21 -4.97
CA MET A 16 -13.75 -2.77 -6.30
C MET A 16 -13.02 -2.01 -7.43
N CYS A 17 -12.94 -0.68 -7.34
CA CYS A 17 -12.20 0.17 -8.28
C CYS A 17 -10.68 -0.07 -8.26
N SER A 18 -10.14 -0.69 -7.21
CA SER A 18 -8.72 -1.05 -7.16
C SER A 18 -8.33 -2.18 -8.13
N ALA A 19 -9.32 -2.91 -8.67
CA ALA A 19 -9.11 -3.94 -9.68
C ALA A 19 -8.93 -3.37 -11.11
N THR A 20 -9.23 -2.09 -11.33
CA THR A 20 -9.09 -1.43 -12.65
C THR A 20 -7.62 -1.16 -12.97
N SER A 21 -7.22 -1.20 -14.24
CA SER A 21 -5.83 -0.98 -14.69
C SER A 21 -5.37 0.48 -14.63
N ASP A 22 -6.26 1.43 -14.37
CA ASP A 22 -5.95 2.85 -14.39
C ASP A 22 -5.16 3.29 -13.14
N VAL A 23 -3.93 3.76 -13.37
CA VAL A 23 -2.96 4.10 -12.31
C VAL A 23 -3.46 5.26 -11.43
N VAL A 24 -4.15 6.24 -12.01
CA VAL A 24 -4.65 7.40 -11.28
C VAL A 24 -5.76 6.97 -10.34
N THR A 25 -6.68 6.15 -10.84
CA THR A 25 -7.78 5.59 -10.04
C THR A 25 -7.25 4.73 -8.89
N LYS A 26 -6.31 3.81 -9.17
CA LYS A 26 -5.65 3.00 -8.14
C LYS A 26 -5.00 3.85 -7.05
N LYS A 27 -4.27 4.90 -7.44
CA LYS A 27 -3.60 5.80 -6.49
C LYS A 27 -4.58 6.48 -5.55
N MET A 28 -5.71 6.95 -6.07
CA MET A 28 -6.77 7.55 -5.24
C MET A 28 -7.39 6.52 -4.30
N CYS A 29 -7.65 5.31 -4.80
CA CYS A 29 -8.19 4.22 -3.98
C CYS A 29 -7.24 3.85 -2.83
N TYR A 30 -5.95 3.68 -3.09
CA TYR A 30 -4.99 3.33 -2.04
C TYR A 30 -4.78 4.44 -1.00
N LEU A 31 -4.79 5.71 -1.43
CA LEU A 31 -4.73 6.85 -0.50
C LEU A 31 -5.95 6.86 0.42
N TYR A 32 -7.13 6.61 -0.14
CA TYR A 32 -8.38 6.53 0.60
C TYR A 32 -8.37 5.35 1.59
N VAL A 33 -8.02 4.15 1.14
CA VAL A 33 -7.92 2.97 2.00
C VAL A 33 -6.90 3.19 3.12
N GLY A 34 -5.75 3.80 2.83
CA GLY A 34 -4.73 4.11 3.84
C GLY A 34 -5.24 5.01 4.98
N ALA A 35 -6.11 5.97 4.67
CA ALA A 35 -6.71 6.86 5.67
C ALA A 35 -7.71 6.14 6.58
N HIS A 36 -8.44 5.16 6.06
CA HIS A 36 -9.51 4.46 6.77
C HIS A 36 -9.16 3.03 7.21
N ALA A 37 -7.93 2.56 6.95
CA ALA A 37 -7.49 1.19 7.25
C ALA A 37 -7.60 0.82 8.75
N ARG A 38 -7.56 1.81 9.65
CA ARG A 38 -7.74 1.60 11.10
C ARG A 38 -9.20 1.35 11.48
N ALA A 39 -10.15 1.88 10.71
CA ALA A 39 -11.57 1.76 11.01
C ALA A 39 -12.16 0.42 10.53
N HIS A 40 -11.63 -0.14 9.44
CA HIS A 40 -12.11 -1.39 8.84
C HIS A 40 -10.95 -2.32 8.46
N PRO A 41 -10.44 -3.14 9.41
CA PRO A 41 -9.28 -4.00 9.18
C PRO A 41 -9.52 -5.09 8.13
N ASP A 42 -10.75 -5.63 8.02
CA ASP A 42 -11.08 -6.70 7.06
C ASP A 42 -10.93 -6.23 5.61
N LEU A 43 -11.39 -5.01 5.31
CA LEU A 43 -11.30 -4.42 3.97
C LEU A 43 -9.87 -3.94 3.66
N ALA A 44 -9.10 -3.56 4.69
CA ALA A 44 -7.68 -3.28 4.54
C ALA A 44 -6.89 -4.55 4.16
N LEU A 45 -7.22 -5.70 4.76
CA LEU A 45 -6.67 -7.01 4.42
C LEU A 45 -6.93 -7.39 2.95
N LEU A 46 -8.14 -7.17 2.45
CA LEU A 46 -8.44 -7.37 1.01
C LEU A 46 -7.56 -6.49 0.13
N THR A 47 -7.38 -5.22 0.51
CA THR A 47 -6.53 -4.30 -0.24
C THR A 47 -5.06 -4.71 -0.23
N ILE A 48 -4.55 -5.25 0.88
CA ILE A 48 -3.18 -5.80 0.95
C ILE A 48 -3.01 -6.94 -0.06
N ASN A 49 -4.00 -7.83 -0.19
CA ASN A 49 -3.96 -8.91 -1.19
C ASN A 49 -3.92 -8.36 -2.63
N PHE A 50 -4.70 -7.33 -2.94
CA PHE A 50 -4.63 -6.66 -4.25
C PHE A 50 -3.25 -6.01 -4.49
N LEU A 51 -2.72 -5.31 -3.49
CA LEU A 51 -1.41 -4.68 -3.58
C LEU A 51 -0.27 -5.69 -3.78
N GLN A 52 -0.35 -6.87 -3.17
CA GLN A 52 0.62 -7.95 -3.40
C GLN A 52 0.58 -8.46 -4.84
N ARG A 53 -0.61 -8.54 -5.45
CA ARG A 53 -0.76 -8.86 -6.87
C ARG A 53 -0.19 -7.75 -7.75
N ASP A 54 -0.45 -6.49 -7.41
CA ASP A 54 0.05 -5.32 -8.15
C ASP A 54 1.58 -5.15 -8.07
N CYS A 55 2.21 -5.66 -7.01
CA CYS A 55 3.68 -5.73 -6.93
C CYS A 55 4.30 -6.69 -7.97
N ARG A 56 3.50 -7.57 -8.58
CA ARG A 56 3.93 -8.52 -9.63
C ARG A 56 3.47 -8.12 -11.03
N ASP A 57 2.94 -6.91 -11.17
CA ASP A 57 2.46 -6.40 -12.46
C ASP A 57 3.64 -6.14 -13.43
N GLN A 58 3.36 -6.12 -14.74
CA GLN A 58 4.35 -5.80 -15.76
C GLN A 58 4.78 -4.34 -15.66
N ASP A 59 3.83 -3.45 -15.35
CA ASP A 59 4.08 -2.01 -15.32
C ASP A 59 4.91 -1.60 -14.08
N PRO A 60 6.09 -0.97 -14.27
CA PRO A 60 6.94 -0.56 -13.16
C PRO A 60 6.30 0.55 -12.30
N THR A 61 5.41 1.35 -12.88
CA THR A 61 4.70 2.42 -12.18
C THR A 61 3.69 1.86 -11.17
N ILE A 62 2.93 0.83 -11.57
CA ILE A 62 1.96 0.15 -10.71
C ILE A 62 2.69 -0.57 -9.57
N ARG A 63 3.79 -1.28 -9.88
CA ARG A 63 4.63 -1.93 -8.85
C ARG A 63 5.17 -0.95 -7.81
N GLY A 64 5.75 0.17 -8.26
CA GLY A 64 6.26 1.20 -7.35
C GLY A 64 5.14 1.85 -6.51
N LEU A 65 3.97 2.08 -7.10
CA LEU A 65 2.80 2.61 -6.40
C LEU A 65 2.31 1.63 -5.32
N ALA A 66 2.27 0.34 -5.63
CA ALA A 66 1.84 -0.70 -4.72
C ALA A 66 2.78 -0.81 -3.51
N LEU A 67 4.10 -0.85 -3.73
CA LEU A 67 5.10 -0.86 -2.66
C LEU A 67 5.01 0.35 -1.73
N ARG A 68 4.82 1.55 -2.31
CA ARG A 68 4.65 2.77 -1.51
C ARG A 68 3.36 2.73 -0.69
N SER A 69 2.26 2.24 -1.28
CA SER A 69 0.95 2.17 -0.63
C SER A 69 0.94 1.13 0.49
N LEU A 70 1.63 0.00 0.31
CA LEU A 70 1.84 -1.00 1.34
C LEU A 70 2.52 -0.40 2.58
N CYS A 71 3.59 0.38 2.42
CA CYS A 71 4.25 1.00 3.57
C CYS A 71 3.46 2.15 4.21
N SER A 72 2.49 2.72 3.50
CA SER A 72 1.60 3.75 4.06
C SER A 72 0.46 3.17 4.89
N LEU A 73 0.15 1.88 4.74
CA LEU A 73 -0.89 1.21 5.52
C LEU A 73 -0.40 1.01 6.97
N ARG A 74 -1.25 1.33 7.94
CA ARG A 74 -0.95 1.20 9.38
C ARG A 74 -1.89 0.17 10.01
N VAL A 75 -1.62 -1.10 9.72
CA VAL A 75 -2.41 -2.25 10.21
C VAL A 75 -1.49 -3.15 11.06
N PRO A 76 -1.95 -3.68 12.21
CA PRO A 76 -1.21 -4.71 12.94
C PRO A 76 -0.97 -5.94 12.06
N ASN A 77 0.18 -6.59 12.20
CA ASN A 77 0.63 -7.75 11.39
C ASN A 77 0.98 -7.48 9.91
N LEU A 78 1.04 -6.22 9.48
CA LEU A 78 1.45 -5.87 8.11
C LEU A 78 2.89 -6.30 7.77
N VAL A 79 3.75 -6.45 8.79
CA VAL A 79 5.18 -6.76 8.63
C VAL A 79 5.41 -8.06 7.85
N GLU A 80 4.63 -9.11 8.12
CA GLU A 80 4.79 -10.41 7.44
C GLU A 80 4.44 -10.32 5.95
N TYR A 81 3.45 -9.49 5.60
CA TYR A 81 3.02 -9.27 4.22
C TYR A 81 3.98 -8.40 3.41
N LEU A 82 4.82 -7.60 4.08
CA LEU A 82 5.78 -6.67 3.47
C LEU A 82 7.10 -7.32 3.09
N VAL A 83 7.58 -8.32 3.84
CA VAL A 83 8.90 -8.93 3.61
C VAL A 83 9.04 -9.49 2.19
N THR A 84 8.00 -10.16 1.71
CA THR A 84 7.96 -10.77 0.37
C THR A 84 8.05 -9.74 -0.77
N PRO A 85 7.16 -8.71 -0.84
CA PRO A 85 7.25 -7.70 -1.88
C PRO A 85 8.51 -6.84 -1.79
N LEU A 86 9.01 -6.53 -0.58
CA LEU A 86 10.27 -5.78 -0.43
C LEU A 86 11.48 -6.55 -0.99
N THR A 87 11.59 -7.84 -0.67
CA THR A 87 12.70 -8.67 -1.18
C THR A 87 12.65 -8.80 -2.70
N THR A 88 11.45 -8.81 -3.28
CA THR A 88 11.24 -8.85 -4.73
C THR A 88 11.56 -7.48 -5.35
N GLY A 89 11.12 -6.39 -4.72
CA GLY A 89 11.36 -5.00 -5.12
C GLY A 89 12.83 -4.62 -5.19
N LEU A 90 13.67 -5.12 -4.29
CA LEU A 90 15.12 -4.94 -4.34
C LEU A 90 15.77 -5.59 -5.57
N LYS A 91 15.17 -6.69 -6.06
CA LYS A 91 15.67 -7.48 -7.20
C LYS A 91 15.02 -7.10 -8.53
N ASP A 92 14.12 -6.11 -8.54
CA ASP A 92 13.44 -5.69 -9.76
C ASP A 92 14.39 -5.12 -10.83
N PRO A 93 14.12 -5.34 -12.12
CA PRO A 93 14.96 -4.83 -13.21
C PRO A 93 14.88 -3.30 -13.34
N SER A 94 13.75 -2.70 -12.97
CA SER A 94 13.55 -1.25 -13.04
C SER A 94 14.23 -0.52 -11.88
N ALA A 95 15.06 0.49 -12.21
CA ALA A 95 15.69 1.35 -11.22
C ALA A 95 14.67 2.14 -10.37
N TYR A 96 13.52 2.49 -10.95
CA TYR A 96 12.46 3.23 -10.27
C TYR A 96 11.88 2.44 -9.08
N VAL A 97 11.58 1.16 -9.31
CA VAL A 97 11.02 0.27 -8.28
C VAL A 97 12.05 0.04 -7.15
N ARG A 98 13.32 -0.21 -7.51
CA ARG A 98 14.41 -0.36 -6.52
C ARG A 98 14.61 0.87 -5.64
N MET A 99 14.49 2.06 -6.21
CA MET A 99 14.63 3.31 -5.46
C MET A 99 13.50 3.52 -4.46
N ILE A 100 12.26 3.24 -4.89
CA ILE A 100 11.08 3.31 -4.01
C ILE A 100 11.20 2.29 -2.90
N ASP A 101 11.57 1.06 -3.23
CA ASP A 101 11.69 -0.03 -2.27
C ASP A 101 12.70 0.30 -1.16
N ARG A 102 13.87 0.83 -1.53
CA ARG A 102 14.89 1.29 -0.58
C ARG A 102 14.37 2.38 0.35
N CYS A 103 13.59 3.33 -0.18
CA CYS A 103 12.99 4.40 0.61
C CYS A 103 11.92 3.86 1.58
N SER A 104 11.08 2.93 1.09
CA SER A 104 10.07 2.24 1.89
C SER A 104 10.70 1.43 3.02
N TRP A 105 11.78 0.69 2.76
CA TRP A 105 12.51 -0.09 3.77
C TRP A 105 13.07 0.83 4.87
N CYS A 106 13.65 1.98 4.49
CA CYS A 106 14.16 2.96 5.44
C CYS A 106 13.05 3.51 6.35
N CYS A 107 11.92 3.92 5.77
CA CYS A 107 10.76 4.40 6.53
C CYS A 107 10.18 3.35 7.48
N GLN A 108 10.13 2.07 7.06
CA GLN A 108 9.60 0.99 7.90
C GLN A 108 10.55 0.67 9.05
N THR A 109 11.87 0.68 8.81
CA THR A 109 12.88 0.44 9.85
C THR A 109 12.82 1.54 10.92
N VAL A 110 12.67 2.80 10.49
CA VAL A 110 12.48 3.94 11.41
C VAL A 110 11.14 3.84 12.16
N SER A 111 10.06 3.43 11.49
CA SER A 111 8.75 3.24 12.13
C SER A 111 8.75 2.09 13.14
N HIS A 112 9.45 0.99 12.85
CA HIS A 112 9.56 -0.16 13.74
C HIS A 112 10.47 0.14 14.94
N ILE A 113 11.51 0.96 14.77
CA ILE A 113 12.33 1.48 15.87
C ILE A 113 11.48 2.40 16.77
N CYS A 114 10.71 3.32 16.18
CA CYS A 114 9.83 4.21 16.96
C CYS A 114 8.68 3.46 17.68
N TYR A 115 8.06 2.45 17.05
CA TYR A 115 6.98 1.66 17.68
C TYR A 115 7.47 0.72 18.78
N ARG A 116 8.76 0.38 18.84
CA ARG A 116 9.36 -0.44 19.92
C ARG A 116 9.84 0.39 21.11
N LEU A 117 9.76 1.71 21.01
CA LEU A 117 10.22 2.71 21.99
C LEU A 117 9.06 3.49 22.64
N SER A 118 7.81 3.09 22.43
CA SER A 118 6.60 3.59 23.11
C SER A 118 5.82 2.43 23.70
#